data_AF-A0A0K0CUF4-F1
#
_entry.id   AF-A0A0K0CUF4-F1
#
_cell.length_a   1.000
_cell.length_b   1.000
_cell.length_c   1.000
_cell.angle_alpha   90.00
_cell.angle_beta   90.00
_cell.angle_gamma   90.00
#
_symmetry.space_group_name_H-M   'P 1'
#
loop_
_entity.id
_entity.type
_entity.pdbx_description
1 polymer ?
#
loop_
_entity_poly.entity_id
_entity_poly.type
_entity_poly.pdbx_seq_one_letter_code
_entity_poly.pdbx_strand_id
1 'polypeptide(L)'
;MGVAVQEEYKSESRMDISQRAISSIIYSEGVRNVNVDVIQIDFSIWSSVVATVEQIIQNKSVFDIVIFNAGTMFPEEARTSDGVETCFQAGIAGRLLNLSNC
;
A
#
# COMPACT_ATOMS: atom_id res chain seq x y z
N MET A 1 -2.63 18.40 -42.45
CA MET A 1 -3.93 18.01 -41.88
C MET A 1 -3.63 17.16 -40.66
N GLY A 2 -3.48 17.80 -39.49
CA GLY A 2 -3.11 17.12 -38.25
C GLY A 2 -4.36 16.61 -37.56
N VAL A 3 -4.44 15.30 -37.34
CA VAL A 3 -5.48 14.72 -36.49
C VAL A 3 -4.98 14.82 -35.06
N ALA A 4 -5.61 15.68 -34.27
CA ALA A 4 -5.48 15.64 -32.82
C ALA A 4 -6.23 14.40 -32.33
N VAL A 5 -5.49 13.39 -31.87
CA VAL A 5 -6.08 12.31 -31.08
C VAL A 5 -6.17 12.84 -29.65
N GLN A 6 -7.39 13.00 -29.17
CA GLN A 6 -7.68 13.29 -27.77
C GLN A 6 -7.25 12.07 -26.93
N GLU A 7 -6.22 12.22 -26.10
CA GLU A 7 -5.95 11.27 -25.01
C GLU A 7 -6.61 11.78 -23.74
N GLU A 8 -7.90 11.49 -23.57
CA GLU A 8 -8.51 11.41 -22.24
C GLU A 8 -8.12 10.07 -21.61
N TYR A 9 -6.89 9.96 -21.11
CA TYR A 9 -6.49 8.86 -20.23
C TYR A 9 -6.96 9.19 -18.81
N LYS A 10 -8.14 8.71 -18.43
CA LYS A 10 -8.61 8.76 -17.05
C LYS A 10 -7.76 7.77 -16.25
N SER A 11 -6.70 8.25 -15.58
CA SER A 11 -5.82 7.39 -14.79
C SER A 11 -6.59 6.79 -13.62
N GLU A 12 -6.93 5.52 -13.73
CA GLU A 12 -7.58 4.76 -12.67
C GLU A 12 -6.72 4.76 -11.40
N SER A 13 -7.35 4.91 -10.22
CA SER A 13 -6.59 4.98 -8.97
C SER A 13 -6.01 3.61 -8.60
N ARG A 14 -4.89 3.58 -7.87
CA ARG A 14 -4.32 2.30 -7.39
C ARG A 14 -5.29 1.53 -6.49
N MET A 15 -6.17 2.23 -5.78
CA MET A 15 -7.21 1.61 -4.96
C MET A 15 -8.25 0.87 -5.81
N ASP A 16 -8.65 1.44 -6.94
CA ASP A 16 -9.60 0.79 -7.86
C ASP A 16 -8.99 -0.49 -8.46
N ILE A 17 -7.69 -0.44 -8.80
CA ILE A 17 -6.94 -1.61 -9.28
C ILE A 17 -6.88 -2.70 -8.22
N SER A 18 -6.56 -2.35 -6.96
CA SER A 18 -6.52 -3.29 -5.84
C SER A 18 -7.87 -3.96 -5.60
N GLN A 19 -8.96 -3.18 -5.58
CA GLN A 19 -10.32 -3.70 -5.37
C GLN A 19 -10.75 -4.69 -6.46
N ARG A 20 -10.38 -4.40 -7.72
CA ARG A 20 -10.65 -5.30 -8.83
C ARG A 20 -9.87 -6.61 -8.71
N ALA A 21 -8.59 -6.53 -8.36
CA ALA A 21 -7.75 -7.71 -8.15
C ALA A 21 -8.33 -8.63 -7.05
N ILE A 22 -8.73 -8.04 -5.91
CA ILE A 22 -9.38 -8.75 -4.81
C ILE A 22 -10.65 -9.46 -5.29
N SER A 23 -11.53 -8.73 -5.99
CA SER A 23 -12.78 -9.28 -6.50
C SER A 23 -12.53 -10.48 -7.43
N SER A 24 -11.50 -10.41 -8.27
CA SER A 24 -11.15 -11.51 -9.19
C SER A 24 -10.64 -12.75 -8.46
N ILE A 25 -9.85 -12.59 -7.39
CA ILE A 25 -9.31 -13.71 -6.59
C ILE A 25 -10.43 -14.40 -5.80
N ILE A 26 -11.30 -13.62 -5.15
CA ILE A 26 -12.42 -14.19 -4.38
C ILE A 26 -13.32 -15.02 -5.31
N TYR A 27 -13.56 -14.52 -6.52
CA TYR A 27 -14.34 -15.24 -7.53
C TYR A 27 -13.64 -16.52 -8.02
N SER A 28 -12.35 -16.47 -8.36
CA SER A 28 -11.63 -17.62 -8.93
C SER A 28 -11.43 -18.75 -7.93
N GLU A 29 -11.13 -18.42 -6.68
CA GLU A 29 -10.84 -19.41 -5.64
C GLU A 29 -12.13 -19.93 -4.95
N GLY A 30 -13.30 -19.38 -5.29
CA GLY A 30 -14.59 -19.78 -4.72
C GLY A 30 -14.66 -19.60 -3.20
N VAL A 31 -13.82 -18.72 -2.62
CA VAL A 31 -13.72 -18.56 -1.18
C VAL A 31 -14.98 -17.89 -0.66
N ARG A 32 -15.62 -18.53 0.33
CA ARG A 32 -16.80 -17.99 1.01
C ARG A 32 -16.38 -17.51 2.39
N ASN A 33 -17.00 -16.44 2.87
CA ASN A 33 -16.77 -15.84 4.19
C ASN A 33 -15.36 -15.24 4.40
N VAL A 34 -14.75 -14.70 3.35
CA VAL A 34 -13.55 -13.85 3.49
C VAL A 34 -13.99 -12.39 3.42
N ASN A 35 -13.59 -11.59 4.41
CA ASN A 35 -13.62 -10.15 4.32
C ASN A 35 -12.22 -9.65 3.94
N VAL A 36 -12.14 -8.70 3.01
CA VAL A 36 -10.88 -8.08 2.60
C VAL A 36 -11.01 -6.59 2.76
N ASP A 37 -10.28 -6.04 3.72
CA ASP A 37 -10.17 -4.60 3.94
C ASP A 37 -8.90 -4.09 3.25
N VAL A 38 -9.02 -2.98 2.51
CA VAL A 38 -7.90 -2.34 1.82
C VAL A 38 -7.53 -1.06 2.54
N ILE A 39 -6.28 -0.98 3.00
CA ILE A 39 -5.71 0.22 3.63
C ILE A 39 -4.52 0.67 2.78
N GLN A 40 -4.54 1.92 2.35
CA GLN A 40 -3.42 2.52 1.64
C GLN A 40 -2.36 2.99 2.63
N ILE A 41 -1.10 2.60 2.40
CA ILE A 41 0.06 3.01 3.19
C ILE A 41 1.23 3.27 2.25
N ASP A 42 1.95 4.37 2.47
CA ASP A 42 3.20 4.68 1.80
C ASP A 42 4.36 4.59 2.79
N PHE A 43 5.18 3.54 2.69
CA PHE A 43 6.33 3.34 3.58
C PHE A 43 7.47 4.34 3.35
N SER A 44 7.48 5.06 2.22
CA SER A 44 8.46 6.11 1.97
C SER A 44 8.11 7.44 2.64
N ILE A 45 6.93 7.54 3.26
CA ILE A 45 6.46 8.76 3.92
C ILE A 45 6.11 8.42 5.38
N TRP A 46 6.86 8.99 6.31
CA TRP A 46 6.73 8.68 7.74
C TRP A 46 5.33 8.97 8.29
N SER A 47 4.76 10.12 7.95
CA SER A 47 3.42 10.51 8.40
C SER A 47 2.32 9.58 7.87
N SER A 48 2.51 8.98 6.69
CA SER A 48 1.57 7.99 6.15
C SER A 48 1.56 6.73 7.02
N VAL A 49 2.74 6.24 7.43
CA VAL A 49 2.84 5.04 8.28
C VAL A 49 2.16 5.27 9.62
N VAL A 50 2.45 6.40 10.28
CA VAL A 50 1.85 6.74 11.58
C VAL A 50 0.33 6.84 11.48
N ALA A 51 -0.19 7.55 10.48
CA ALA A 51 -1.63 7.69 10.28
C ALA A 51 -2.33 6.33 10.05
N THR A 52 -1.70 5.44 9.27
CA THR A 52 -2.23 4.09 9.05
C THR A 52 -2.24 3.26 10.34
N VAL A 53 -1.18 3.32 11.15
CA VAL A 53 -1.12 2.60 12.44
C VAL A 53 -2.19 3.13 13.40
N GLU A 54 -2.37 4.46 13.47
CA GLU A 54 -3.43 5.06 14.29
C GLU A 54 -4.82 4.59 13.84
N GLN A 55 -5.08 4.52 12.54
CA GLN A 55 -6.33 3.97 11.99
C GLN A 55 -6.54 2.51 12.41
N ILE A 56 -5.50 1.68 12.33
CA ILE A 56 -5.55 0.26 12.74
C ILE A 56 -5.90 0.12 14.23
N ILE A 57 -5.24 0.91 15.09
CA ILE A 57 -5.48 0.93 16.54
C ILE A 57 -6.91 1.40 16.84
N GLN A 58 -7.37 2.48 16.20
CA GLN A 58 -8.72 3.03 16.39
C GLN A 58 -9.80 2.04 15.97
N ASN A 59 -9.56 1.28 14.89
CA ASN A 59 -10.45 0.22 14.42
C ASN A 59 -10.43 -1.03 15.30
N LYS A 60 -9.52 -1.09 16.30
CA LYS A 60 -9.30 -2.26 17.16
C LYS A 60 -9.06 -3.53 16.34
N SER A 61 -8.38 -3.39 15.21
CA SER A 61 -8.01 -4.51 14.35
C SER A 61 -7.02 -5.40 15.09
N VAL A 62 -7.31 -6.69 15.18
CA VAL A 62 -6.43 -7.70 15.77
C VAL A 62 -5.91 -8.58 14.65
N PHE A 63 -4.61 -8.85 14.64
CA PHE A 63 -3.97 -9.70 13.63
C PHE A 63 -3.32 -10.90 14.31
N ASP A 64 -3.70 -12.10 13.89
CA ASP A 64 -2.98 -13.32 14.26
C ASP A 64 -1.66 -13.46 13.49
N ILE A 65 -1.64 -12.94 12.26
CA ILE A 65 -0.51 -13.02 11.34
C ILE A 65 -0.32 -11.67 10.65
N VAL A 66 0.90 -11.14 10.70
CA VAL A 66 1.31 -9.95 9.94
C VAL A 66 2.39 -10.35 8.94
N ILE A 67 2.13 -10.15 7.65
CA ILE A 67 3.08 -10.42 6.58
C ILE A 67 3.65 -9.11 6.07
N PHE A 68 4.92 -8.87 6.38
CA PHE A 68 5.64 -7.79 5.74
C PHE A 68 6.15 -8.29 4.39
N ASN A 69 5.55 -7.83 3.29
CA ASN A 69 6.03 -8.15 1.94
C ASN A 69 6.50 -6.91 1.16
N ALA A 70 6.06 -5.71 1.55
CA ALA A 70 6.43 -4.47 0.88
C ALA A 70 7.95 -4.19 0.94
N GLY A 71 8.52 -3.85 -0.21
CA GLY A 71 9.92 -3.49 -0.38
C GLY A 71 10.14 -2.96 -1.78
N THR A 72 11.19 -2.15 -1.96
CA THR A 72 11.54 -1.58 -3.26
C THR A 72 13.01 -1.83 -3.57
N MET A 73 13.34 -1.85 -4.85
CA MET A 73 14.72 -1.98 -5.36
C MET A 73 14.89 -1.00 -6.51
N PHE A 74 16.05 -0.35 -6.56
CA PHE A 74 16.37 0.69 -7.56
C PHE A 74 15.31 1.81 -7.62
N PRO A 75 15.01 2.48 -6.50
CA PRO A 75 14.08 3.60 -6.51
C PRO A 75 14.64 4.74 -7.37
N GLU A 76 13.74 5.47 -8.03
CA GLU A 76 14.09 6.69 -8.79
C GLU A 76 14.78 7.71 -7.89
N GLU A 77 14.25 7.88 -6.68
CA GLU A 77 14.83 8.73 -5.64
C GLU A 77 15.59 7.90 -4.61
N ALA A 78 16.87 8.22 -4.41
CA ALA A 78 17.73 7.54 -3.45
C ALA A 78 17.39 7.86 -1.98
N ARG A 79 16.67 8.97 -1.73
CA ARG A 79 16.20 9.36 -0.40
C ARG A 79 14.71 9.66 -0.42
N THR A 80 14.04 9.32 0.68
CA THR A 80 12.65 9.68 0.93
C THR A 80 12.50 11.18 1.24
N SER A 81 11.25 11.65 1.27
CA SER A 81 10.91 12.99 1.78
C SER A 81 11.35 13.21 3.23
N ASP A 82 11.53 12.13 4.00
CA ASP A 82 12.02 12.16 5.39
C ASP A 82 13.55 12.17 5.48
N GLY A 83 14.25 12.17 4.34
CA GLY A 83 15.70 12.25 4.24
C GLY A 83 16.43 10.93 4.49
N VAL A 84 15.73 9.81 4.60
CA VAL A 84 16.30 8.47 4.81
C VAL A 84 16.53 7.78 3.47
N GLU A 85 17.48 6.85 3.40
CA GLU A 85 17.67 6.03 2.20
C GLU A 85 16.38 5.25 1.88
N THR A 86 15.93 5.33 0.62
CA THR A 86 14.59 4.89 0.21
C THR A 86 14.37 3.39 0.39
N CYS A 87 15.35 2.55 0.02
CA CYS A 87 15.22 1.10 0.18
C CYS A 87 15.15 0.70 1.65
N PHE A 88 15.93 1.37 2.50
CA PHE A 88 15.95 1.17 3.94
C PHE A 88 14.63 1.57 4.58
N GLN A 89 14.08 2.74 4.25
CA GLN A 89 12.83 3.19 4.83
C GLN A 89 11.63 2.37 4.35
N ALA A 90 11.48 2.22 3.03
CA ALA A 90 10.37 1.48 2.43
C ALA A 90 10.43 -0.04 2.71
N GLY A 91 11.63 -0.56 3.01
CA GLY A 91 11.87 -1.96 3.33
C GLY A 91 11.89 -2.25 4.83
N ILE A 92 12.95 -1.86 5.53
CA ILE A 92 13.27 -2.33 6.89
C ILE A 92 12.62 -1.45 7.96
N ALA A 93 12.73 -0.12 7.84
CA ALA A 93 12.26 0.79 8.89
C ALA A 93 10.73 0.79 9.03
N GLY A 94 10.01 0.77 7.90
CA GLY A 94 8.55 0.66 7.90
C GLY A 94 8.03 -0.60 8.59
N ARG A 95 8.78 -1.71 8.52
CA ARG A 95 8.41 -2.98 9.15
C ARG A 95 8.64 -3.00 10.66
N LEU A 96 9.79 -2.48 11.10
CA LEU A 96 10.15 -2.49 12.52
C LEU A 96 9.20 -1.63 13.37
N LEU A 97 8.74 -0.50 12.84
CA LEU A 97 7.86 0.41 13.58
C LEU A 97 6.40 -0.02 13.59
N ASN A 98 5.93 -0.73 12.55
CA ASN A 98 4.62 -1.37 12.61
C ASN A 98 4.52 -2.38 13.76
N LEU A 99 5.63 -3.03 14.17
CA LEU A 99 5.64 -3.98 15.29
C LEU A 99 5.68 -3.31 16.66
N SER A 100 6.25 -2.11 16.81
CA SER A 100 6.37 -1.46 18.12
C SER A 100 5.07 -0.83 18.63
N ASN A 101 4.10 -0.62 17.73
CA ASN A 101 2.83 0.05 18.02
C ASN A 101 1.61 -0.88 17.91
N CYS A 102 1.82 -2.14 17.54
CA CYS A 102 0.80 -3.19 17.56
C CYS A 102 0.88 -4.00 18.86
#